data_AF-C2MEE1-F1
#
_entry.id   AF-C2MEE1-F1
#
_cell.length_a   1.000
_cell.length_b   1.000
_cell.length_c   1.000
_cell.angle_alpha   90.00
_cell.angle_beta   90.00
_cell.angle_gamma   90.00
#
_symmetry.space_group_name_H-M   'P 1'
#
loop_
_entity.id
_entity.type
_entity.pdbx_description
1 polymer ?
#
loop_
_entity_poly.entity_id
_entity_poly.type
_entity_poly.pdbx_seq_one_letter_code
_entity_poly.pdbx_strand_id
1 'polypeptide(L)'
;MRPLFHQTDQRSDAHLFFALLAYWVVNTIRCGLKAQGENCYWREIVRRMSTQKLVTTEGVNPLGEKVEMRQCSKPSKQASEIYQKLGLREAPFRKIKICRTQSP
;
A
#
# COMPACT_ATOMS: atom_id res chain seq x y z
N MET A 1 38.17 17.00 -4.94
CA MET A 1 36.70 17.13 -4.97
C MET A 1 36.32 18.31 -4.10
N ARG A 2 35.58 19.30 -4.63
CA ARG A 2 35.06 20.36 -3.77
C ARG A 2 33.87 19.82 -2.97
N PRO A 3 33.83 20.03 -1.65
CA PRO A 3 32.74 19.55 -0.83
C PRO A 3 31.49 20.38 -1.14
N LEU A 4 30.43 19.71 -1.57
CA LEU A 4 29.09 20.30 -1.75
C LEU A 4 28.43 20.41 -0.38
N PHE A 5 28.85 21.39 0.40
CA PHE A 5 28.08 21.84 1.55
C PHE A 5 26.87 22.64 1.06
N HIS A 6 25.70 22.38 1.65
CA HIS A 6 24.40 23.06 1.48
C HIS A 6 23.37 22.41 0.53
N GLN A 7 23.18 21.09 0.60
CA GLN A 7 21.81 20.56 0.59
C GLN A 7 21.46 20.27 2.05
N THR A 8 20.37 20.86 2.53
CA THR A 8 19.95 20.82 3.93
C THR A 8 19.96 19.38 4.45
N ASP A 9 20.87 19.05 5.37
CA ASP A 9 21.15 17.69 5.87
C ASP A 9 19.87 16.90 6.20
N GLN A 10 18.90 17.57 6.82
CA GLN A 10 17.59 17.02 7.17
C GLN A 10 16.78 16.45 5.99
N ARG A 11 16.85 17.05 4.80
CA ARG A 11 16.10 16.55 3.63
C ARG A 11 16.77 15.31 3.03
N SER A 12 18.10 15.29 3.00
CA SER A 12 18.89 14.15 2.53
C SER A 12 18.68 12.92 3.41
N ASP A 13 18.61 13.11 4.73
CA ASP A 13 18.30 12.05 5.68
C ASP A 13 16.92 11.43 5.43
N ALA A 14 15.88 12.26 5.29
CA ALA A 14 14.53 11.77 5.01
C ALA A 14 14.48 10.93 3.73
N HIS A 15 15.16 11.37 2.66
CA HIS A 15 15.25 10.60 1.41
C HIS A 15 15.97 9.26 1.60
N LEU A 16 17.06 9.22 2.35
CA LEU A 16 17.78 7.98 2.68
C LEU A 16 16.89 7.02 3.48
N PHE A 17 16.19 7.53 4.49
CA PHE A 17 15.25 6.74 5.29
C PHE A 17 14.14 6.15 4.42
N PHE A 18 13.51 6.94 3.55
CA PHE A 18 12.47 6.43 2.65
C PHE A 18 13.02 5.42 1.63
N ALA A 19 14.22 5.63 1.10
CA ALA A 19 14.86 4.69 0.19
C ALA A 19 15.15 3.34 0.86
N LEU A 20 15.66 3.36 2.10
CA LEU A 20 15.93 2.15 2.88
C LEU A 20 14.63 1.42 3.24
N LEU A 21 13.60 2.15 3.68
CA LEU A 21 12.28 1.59 3.95
C LEU A 21 11.67 0.94 2.72
N ALA A 22 11.71 1.61 1.57
CA ALA A 22 11.21 1.08 0.31
C ALA A 22 11.97 -0.21 -0.09
N TYR A 23 13.30 -0.20 0.02
CA TYR A 23 14.11 -1.39 -0.23
C TYR A 23 13.72 -2.54 0.70
N TRP A 24 13.57 -2.27 1.99
CA TRP A 24 13.24 -3.29 2.98
C TRP A 24 11.87 -3.94 2.69
N VAL A 25 10.85 -3.14 2.37
CA VAL A 25 9.52 -3.64 2.00
C VAL A 25 9.58 -4.52 0.76
N VAL A 26 10.22 -4.03 -0.32
CA VAL A 26 10.35 -4.78 -1.58
C VAL A 26 11.13 -6.08 -1.36
N ASN A 27 12.24 -6.02 -0.62
CA ASN A 27 13.09 -7.17 -0.36
C ASN A 27 12.36 -8.22 0.49
N THR A 28 11.65 -7.79 1.54
CA THR A 28 10.89 -8.70 2.42
C THR A 28 9.84 -9.50 1.64
N ILE A 29 9.06 -8.81 0.79
CA ILE A 29 8.04 -9.47 -0.05
C ILE A 29 8.70 -10.45 -1.02
N ARG A 30 9.79 -10.05 -1.70
CA ARG A 30 10.48 -10.90 -2.68
C ARG A 30 11.15 -12.11 -2.04
N CYS A 31 11.80 -11.93 -0.88
CA CYS A 31 12.39 -13.03 -0.12
C CYS A 31 11.32 -14.01 0.37
N GLY A 32 10.18 -13.53 0.86
CA GLY A 32 9.05 -14.35 1.27
C GLY A 32 8.48 -15.18 0.12
N LEU A 33 8.27 -14.55 -1.05
CA LEU A 33 7.80 -15.26 -2.25
C LEU A 33 8.83 -16.26 -2.78
N LYS A 34 10.11 -15.92 -2.77
CA LYS A 34 11.20 -16.82 -3.20
C LYS A 34 11.31 -18.06 -2.31
N ALA A 35 11.11 -17.92 -1.00
CA ALA A 35 11.08 -19.05 -0.07
C ALA A 35 9.95 -20.05 -0.39
N GLN A 36 8.85 -19.58 -0.99
CA GLN A 36 7.73 -20.40 -1.46
C GLN A 36 7.88 -20.84 -2.94
N GLY A 37 9.09 -20.73 -3.51
CA GLY A 37 9.40 -21.14 -4.88
C GLY A 37 8.96 -20.16 -5.98
N GLU A 38 8.43 -18.98 -5.64
CA GLU A 38 7.98 -17.98 -6.61
C GLU A 38 9.10 -16.98 -6.94
N ASN A 39 9.76 -17.16 -8.09
CA ASN A 39 10.78 -16.24 -8.58
C ASN A 39 10.19 -15.23 -9.57
N CYS A 40 9.59 -14.15 -9.04
CA CYS A 40 9.03 -13.06 -9.84
C CYS A 40 9.87 -11.78 -9.76
N TYR A 41 9.88 -11.02 -10.86
CA TYR A 41 10.36 -9.64 -10.85
C TYR A 41 9.39 -8.75 -10.08
N TRP A 42 9.89 -7.69 -9.44
CA TRP A 42 9.06 -6.74 -8.71
C TRP A 42 7.90 -6.17 -9.55
N ARG A 43 8.17 -5.82 -10.81
CA ARG A 43 7.16 -5.34 -11.76
C ARG A 43 6.00 -6.31 -11.93
N GLU A 44 6.28 -7.61 -11.94
CA GLU A 44 5.27 -8.64 -12.10
C GLU A 44 4.40 -8.80 -10.84
N ILE A 45 5.02 -8.73 -9.66
CA ILE A 45 4.29 -8.71 -8.38
C ILE A 45 3.33 -7.51 -8.36
N VAL A 46 3.83 -6.32 -8.69
CA VAL A 46 3.01 -5.10 -8.75
C VAL A 46 1.89 -5.24 -9.78
N ARG A 47 2.17 -5.81 -10.97
CA ARG A 47 1.16 -6.04 -12.01
C ARG A 47 0.02 -6.92 -11.50
N ARG A 48 0.34 -8.06 -10.88
CA ARG A 48 -0.67 -8.99 -10.32
C ARG A 48 -1.48 -8.33 -9.21
N MET A 49 -0.81 -7.67 -8.26
CA MET A 49 -1.46 -7.01 -7.13
C MET A 49 -2.29 -5.80 -7.55
N SER A 50 -1.93 -5.13 -8.65
CA SER A 50 -2.68 -3.97 -9.17
C SER A 50 -4.12 -4.30 -9.58
N THR A 51 -4.45 -5.58 -9.75
CA THR A 51 -5.82 -6.04 -10.04
C THR A 51 -6.78 -5.86 -8.88
N GLN A 52 -6.27 -5.80 -7.64
CA GLN A 52 -7.08 -5.48 -6.46
C GLN A 52 -7.03 -3.97 -6.21
N LYS A 53 -8.20 -3.36 -6.00
CA LYS A 53 -8.33 -1.91 -5.79
C LYS A 53 -8.96 -1.60 -4.44
N LEU A 54 -8.54 -0.48 -3.89
CA LEU A 54 -9.22 0.14 -2.77
C LEU A 54 -10.03 1.33 -3.26
N VAL A 55 -11.33 1.31 -2.98
CA VAL A 55 -12.27 2.36 -3.36
C VAL A 55 -12.70 3.12 -2.12
N THR A 56 -12.52 4.43 -2.15
CA THR A 56 -13.08 5.36 -1.18
C THR A 56 -14.21 6.11 -1.86
N THR A 57 -15.44 5.97 -1.34
CA THR A 57 -16.62 6.69 -1.81
C THR A 57 -16.98 7.73 -0.78
N GLU A 58 -17.07 8.99 -1.20
CA GLU A 58 -17.48 10.10 -0.36
C GLU A 58 -18.84 10.64 -0.82
N GLY A 59 -19.69 11.01 0.11
CA GLY A 59 -20.99 11.59 -0.18
C GLY A 59 -21.56 12.36 1.01
N VAL A 60 -22.52 13.24 0.73
CA VAL A 60 -23.26 13.98 1.76
C VAL A 60 -24.63 13.31 1.91
N ASN A 61 -24.99 12.94 3.14
CA ASN A 61 -26.31 12.35 3.39
C ASN A 61 -27.41 13.45 3.45
N PRO A 62 -28.70 13.08 3.45
CA PRO A 62 -29.79 14.05 3.56
C PRO A 62 -29.77 14.90 4.85
N LEU A 63 -29.01 14.48 5.87
CA LEU A 63 -28.80 15.19 7.13
C LEU A 63 -27.62 16.19 7.07
N GLY A 64 -26.96 16.33 5.91
CA GLY A 64 -25.81 17.24 5.72
C GLY A 64 -24.46 16.69 6.18
N GLU A 65 -24.39 15.44 6.65
CA GLU A 65 -23.17 14.81 7.15
C GLU A 65 -22.31 14.26 6.00
N LYS A 66 -20.99 14.42 6.10
CA LYS A 66 -20.04 13.79 5.19
C LYS A 66 -19.84 12.34 5.57
N VAL A 67 -20.19 11.43 4.67
CA VAL A 67 -20.00 9.99 4.83
C VAL A 67 -18.90 9.54 3.88
N GLU A 68 -17.88 8.89 4.43
CA GLU A 68 -16.80 8.24 3.71
C GLU A 68 -16.95 6.72 3.86
N MET A 69 -16.98 5.99 2.76
CA MET A 69 -17.07 4.53 2.73
C MET A 69 -15.83 3.98 2.05
N ARG A 70 -15.07 3.13 2.75
CA ARG A 70 -13.88 2.48 2.20
C ARG A 70 -14.15 1.00 1.99
N GLN A 71 -13.98 0.53 0.76
CA GLN A 71 -14.18 -0.87 0.38
C GLN A 71 -13.03 -1.36 -0.49
N CYS A 72 -12.52 -2.56 -0.17
CA CYS A 72 -11.53 -3.25 -0.98
C CYS A 72 -12.23 -4.22 -1.95
N SER A 73 -11.79 -4.26 -3.21
CA SER A 73 -12.27 -5.23 -4.18
C SER A 73 -11.78 -6.64 -3.83
N LYS A 74 -12.49 -7.67 -4.32
CA LYS A 74 -11.99 -9.04 -4.24
C LYS A 74 -10.69 -9.17 -5.05
N PRO A 75 -9.67 -9.87 -4.54
CA PRO A 75 -8.45 -10.11 -5.29
C PRO A 75 -8.73 -11.02 -6.49
N SER A 76 -7.94 -10.86 -7.56
CA SER A 76 -7.89 -11.85 -8.63
C SER A 76 -7.21 -13.14 -8.14
N LYS A 77 -7.32 -14.25 -8.89
CA LYS A 77 -6.64 -15.50 -8.56
C LYS A 77 -5.14 -15.31 -8.33
N GLN A 78 -4.48 -14.56 -9.22
CA GLN A 78 -3.05 -14.24 -9.13
C GLN A 78 -2.69 -13.44 -7.87
N ALA A 79 -3.56 -12.51 -7.44
CA ALA A 79 -3.33 -11.75 -6.21
C ALA A 79 -3.61 -12.59 -4.96
N SER A 80 -4.64 -13.44 -4.97
CA SER A 80 -4.94 -14.39 -3.89
C SER A 80 -3.78 -15.37 -3.68
N GLU A 81 -3.17 -15.90 -4.74
CA GLU A 81 -1.99 -16.76 -4.66
C GLU A 81 -0.81 -16.05 -3.96
N ILE A 82 -0.58 -14.77 -4.23
CA ILE A 82 0.47 -13.98 -3.56
C ILE A 82 0.16 -13.86 -2.06
N TYR A 83 -1.08 -13.55 -1.69
CA TYR A 83 -1.49 -13.46 -0.28
C TYR A 83 -1.29 -14.80 0.45
N GLN A 84 -1.70 -15.91 -0.16
CA GLN A 84 -1.57 -17.25 0.41
C GLN A 84 -0.10 -17.62 0.64
N LYS A 85 0.77 -17.39 -0.36
CA LYS A 85 2.22 -17.65 -0.23
C LYS A 85 2.87 -16.81 0.86
N LEU A 86 2.42 -15.56 1.03
CA LEU A 86 2.93 -14.67 2.08
C LEU A 86 2.27 -14.90 3.45
N GLY A 87 1.28 -15.81 3.57
CA GLY A 87 0.53 -16.03 4.80
C GLY A 87 -0.32 -14.82 5.23
N LEU A 88 -0.70 -13.97 4.27
CA LEU A 88 -1.43 -12.73 4.50
C LEU A 88 -2.93 -12.89 4.23
N ARG A 89 -3.73 -12.03 4.88
CA ARG A 89 -5.16 -11.95 4.59
C ARG A 89 -5.39 -11.26 3.24
N GLU A 90 -6.29 -11.81 2.44
CA GLU A 90 -6.64 -11.32 1.11
C GLU A 90 -7.19 -9.88 1.05
N ALA A 91 -7.74 -9.40 2.16
CA ALA A 91 -8.24 -8.04 2.28
C ALA A 91 -7.61 -7.38 3.52
N PRO A 92 -7.00 -6.19 3.37
CA PRO A 92 -6.37 -5.50 4.48
C PRO A 92 -7.38 -5.02 5.54
N PHE A 93 -8.64 -4.78 5.16
CA PHE A 93 -9.71 -4.41 6.07
C PHE A 93 -11.10 -4.77 5.54
N ARG A 94 -12.07 -4.92 6.45
CA ARG A 94 -13.50 -5.08 6.14
C ARG A 94 -14.11 -3.71 5.83
N LYS A 95 -15.25 -3.67 5.12
CA LYS A 95 -15.97 -2.42 4.77
C LYS A 95 -16.07 -1.49 5.99
N ILE A 96 -15.50 -0.29 5.88
CA ILE A 96 -15.52 0.73 6.93
C ILE A 96 -16.43 1.86 6.46
N LYS A 97 -17.44 2.20 7.25
CA LYS A 97 -18.20 3.44 7.12
C LYS A 97 -17.65 4.43 8.14
N ILE A 98 -17.17 5.56 7.65
CA ILE A 98 -16.67 6.66 8.46
C ILE A 98 -17.69 7.79 8.29
N CYS A 99 -18.49 8.06 9.31
CA CYS A 99 -19.31 9.26 9.35
C CYS A 99 -18.47 10.39 9.95
N ARG A 100 -18.25 11.46 9.19
CA ARG A 100 -17.68 12.71 9.71
C ARG A 100 -18.82 13.68 9.94
N THR A 101 -19.26 13.80 11.19
CA THR A 101 -20.05 14.94 11.64
C THR A 101 -19.10 16.12 11.76
N GLN A 102 -19.03 16.98 10.74
CA GLN A 102 -18.51 18.32 10.97
C GLN A 102 -19.65 19.12 11.62
N SER A 103 -19.55 19.39 12.91
CA SER A 103 -20.11 20.63 13.47
C SER A 103 -19.16 21.78 13.12
N PRO A 104 -19.68 23.00 12.88
CA PRO A 104 -19.01 24.08 12.13
C PRO A 104 -17.68 24.55 12.72
#